data_AF-S7MS94-F1
#
_entry.id   AF-S7MS94-F1
#
_cell.length_a   1.000
_cell.length_b   1.000
_cell.length_c   1.000
_cell.angle_alpha   90.00
_cell.angle_beta   90.00
_cell.angle_gamma   90.00
#
_symmetry.space_group_name_H-M   'P 1'
#
loop_
_entity.id
_entity.type
_entity.pdbx_description
1 polymer ?
#
loop_
_entity_poly.entity_id
_entity_poly.type
_entity_poly.pdbx_seq_one_letter_code
_entity_poly.pdbx_strand_id
1 'polypeptide(L)'
;MTIAAGSIDDLPPNMRFHEQKRLDYGWTVIAGHMEMVLKYVYTLPSPWKHLEDFDQIFWGQKTAMAEKVHQRWQDDELFGYQFLNGANPMLLRRSTSLPSRLVLPSGMEELQPSWRKNCRYSLQPLMVFSLSVRGVEKGSLFEADFILLDGIQANVIQGQQQYLAAPLVMLKMEPSGKLLPIVIQIQPPSPSCPTPPLFLPSDPPLAWLLAKTWVRSSDFLVHETQYHLLNIHMLGEVIAVATMRCLPGLHPVFKLLIPHTRYTMDINTRARNQLISDGGIFDKGWSTGGGGHVQLMRRAMAQLTYRSFCPPEDLADRGLLGIPSALYAHDALRLWEIIARYVEGIVHLFYHGDDIVRGDELQETGQHESQGQLRGPRVG
;
A
#
# COMPACT_ATOMS: atom_id res chain seq x y z
N MET A 1 2.57 -18.16 -7.36
CA MET A 1 3.55 -18.97 -8.12
C MET A 1 4.72 -18.03 -8.43
N THR A 2 5.94 -18.32 -7.98
CA THR A 2 7.14 -17.53 -8.27
C THR A 2 8.10 -18.35 -9.12
N ILE A 3 9.13 -17.75 -9.73
CA ILE A 3 10.15 -18.54 -10.41
C ILE A 3 10.85 -19.48 -9.41
N ALA A 4 11.16 -20.70 -9.87
CA ALA A 4 11.92 -21.67 -9.10
C ALA A 4 13.42 -21.31 -9.15
N ALA A 5 13.83 -20.35 -8.31
CA ALA A 5 15.21 -19.92 -8.15
C ALA A 5 15.48 -19.60 -6.67
N GLY A 6 16.46 -20.27 -6.06
CA GLY A 6 16.88 -20.00 -4.68
C GLY A 6 17.79 -18.77 -4.60
N SER A 7 18.54 -18.51 -5.66
CA SER A 7 19.49 -17.41 -5.79
C SER A 7 19.46 -16.82 -7.20
N ILE A 8 20.17 -15.70 -7.40
CA ILE A 8 20.32 -15.09 -8.73
C ILE A 8 21.07 -16.02 -9.69
N ASP A 9 21.93 -16.90 -9.17
CA ASP A 9 22.71 -17.83 -10.00
C ASP A 9 21.86 -18.98 -10.54
N ASP A 10 20.68 -19.23 -9.95
CA ASP A 10 19.72 -20.22 -10.44
C ASP A 10 18.83 -19.66 -11.57
N LEU A 11 18.83 -18.34 -11.80
CA LEU A 11 18.02 -17.73 -12.85
C LEU A 11 18.58 -18.01 -14.24
N PRO A 12 17.74 -18.21 -15.27
CA PRO A 12 18.18 -18.23 -16.66
C PRO A 12 18.99 -16.97 -17.00
N PRO A 13 20.12 -17.06 -17.74
CA PRO A 13 20.98 -15.91 -18.03
C PRO A 13 20.26 -14.72 -18.68
N ASN A 14 19.25 -14.99 -19.51
CA ASN A 14 18.41 -13.99 -20.17
C ASN A 14 17.43 -13.26 -19.23
N MET A 15 17.24 -13.75 -18.01
CA MET A 15 16.37 -13.13 -17.00
C MET A 15 17.15 -12.30 -15.97
N ARG A 16 18.49 -12.40 -15.97
CA ARG A 16 19.36 -11.67 -15.04
C ARG A 16 19.54 -10.22 -15.45
N PHE A 17 19.85 -9.36 -14.49
CA PHE A 17 20.34 -8.01 -14.78
C PHE A 17 21.53 -8.08 -15.72
N HIS A 18 21.47 -7.28 -16.79
CA HIS A 18 22.68 -7.03 -17.60
C HIS A 18 23.75 -6.32 -16.77
N GLU A 19 24.99 -6.42 -17.22
CA GLU A 19 26.16 -5.97 -16.47
C GLU A 19 26.04 -4.52 -15.97
N GLN A 20 25.67 -3.58 -16.84
CA GLN A 20 25.51 -2.18 -16.46
C GLN A 20 24.46 -2.01 -15.35
N LYS A 21 23.33 -2.69 -15.45
CA LYS A 21 22.28 -2.61 -14.43
C LYS A 21 22.70 -3.26 -13.11
N ARG A 22 23.43 -4.37 -13.19
CA ARG A 22 23.97 -5.07 -12.02
C ARG A 22 24.99 -4.19 -11.26
N LEU A 23 25.89 -3.52 -11.99
CA LEU A 23 26.87 -2.62 -11.41
C LEU A 23 26.21 -1.39 -10.80
N ASP A 24 25.29 -0.74 -11.53
CA ASP A 24 24.47 0.37 -11.03
C ASP A 24 23.78 0.02 -9.72
N TYR A 25 23.00 -1.06 -9.72
CA TYR A 25 22.30 -1.55 -8.52
C TYR A 25 23.26 -1.83 -7.36
N GLY A 26 24.37 -2.54 -7.62
CA GLY A 26 25.36 -2.86 -6.61
C GLY A 26 25.97 -1.61 -5.97
N TRP A 27 26.39 -0.64 -6.78
CA TRP A 27 26.97 0.61 -6.29
C TRP A 27 25.95 1.46 -5.51
N THR A 28 24.71 1.56 -5.98
CA THR A 28 23.65 2.27 -5.25
C THR A 28 23.39 1.64 -3.89
N VAL A 29 23.33 0.31 -3.81
CA VAL A 29 23.14 -0.41 -2.54
C VAL A 29 24.31 -0.15 -1.59
N ILE A 30 25.55 -0.23 -2.07
CA ILE A 30 26.74 0.04 -1.24
C ILE A 30 26.73 1.50 -0.74
N ALA A 31 26.48 2.46 -1.62
CA ALA A 31 26.42 3.88 -1.25
C ALA A 31 25.34 4.15 -0.20
N GLY A 32 24.14 3.59 -0.36
CA GLY A 32 23.05 3.73 0.61
C GLY A 32 23.39 3.11 1.97
N HIS A 33 24.03 1.93 2.00
CA HIS A 33 24.48 1.33 3.26
C HIS A 33 25.56 2.17 3.95
N MET A 34 26.52 2.71 3.19
CA MET A 34 27.56 3.60 3.75
C MET A 34 26.94 4.87 4.33
N GLU A 35 25.99 5.49 3.62
CA GLU A 35 25.28 6.67 4.13
C GLU A 35 24.52 6.35 5.42
N MET A 36 23.84 5.20 5.50
CA MET A 36 23.14 4.76 6.71
C MET A 36 24.10 4.53 7.89
N VAL A 37 25.25 3.90 7.66
CA VAL A 37 26.29 3.71 8.70
C VAL A 37 26.83 5.06 9.17
N LEU A 38 27.09 5.99 8.26
CA LEU A 38 27.54 7.34 8.60
C LEU A 38 26.49 8.09 9.43
N LYS A 39 25.21 8.00 9.06
CA LYS A 39 24.09 8.56 9.85
C LYS A 39 24.02 7.95 11.24
N TYR A 40 24.17 6.64 11.36
CA TYR A 40 24.19 5.96 12.65
C TYR A 40 25.37 6.44 13.52
N VAL A 41 26.59 6.45 12.99
CA VAL A 41 27.78 6.92 13.71
C VAL A 41 27.65 8.39 14.12
N TYR A 42 27.15 9.23 13.23
CA TYR A 42 26.93 10.66 13.49
C TYR A 42 25.92 10.92 14.62
N THR A 43 24.94 10.03 14.79
CA THR A 43 23.87 10.18 15.79
C THR A 43 24.15 9.47 17.12
N LEU A 44 25.22 8.67 17.23
CA LEU A 44 25.63 8.02 18.49
C LEU A 44 25.73 8.97 19.71
N PRO A 45 26.30 10.19 19.60
CA PRO A 45 26.41 11.09 20.75
C PRO A 45 25.11 11.86 21.04
N SER A 46 24.13 11.84 20.14
CA SER A 46 22.95 12.70 20.21
C SER A 46 21.75 11.99 20.85
N PRO A 47 21.05 12.63 21.81
CA PRO A 47 19.80 12.10 22.33
C PRO A 47 18.66 12.26 21.30
N TRP A 48 17.67 11.36 21.38
CA TRP A 48 16.41 11.41 20.63
C TRP A 48 15.25 11.71 21.60
N LYS A 49 14.95 12.98 21.83
CA LYS A 49 13.97 13.44 22.82
C LYS A 49 12.90 14.35 22.23
N HIS A 50 13.17 14.94 21.06
CA HIS A 50 12.33 15.90 20.38
C HIS A 50 12.05 15.45 18.95
N LEU A 51 10.97 15.96 18.34
CA LEU A 51 10.62 15.58 16.96
C LEU A 51 11.64 16.13 15.96
N GLU A 52 12.25 17.27 16.29
CA GLU A 52 13.28 17.94 15.52
C GLU A 52 14.58 17.12 15.45
N ASP A 53 14.77 16.13 16.33
CA ASP A 53 15.95 15.26 16.30
C ASP A 53 16.00 14.41 15.02
N PHE A 54 14.87 14.20 14.33
CA PHE A 54 14.86 13.56 12.99
C PHE A 54 15.62 14.36 11.92
N ASP A 55 15.89 15.64 12.13
CA ASP A 55 16.70 16.47 11.22
C ASP A 55 18.15 15.98 11.14
N GLN A 56 18.64 15.32 12.20
CA GLN A 56 20.00 14.78 12.28
C GLN A 56 20.29 13.70 11.22
N ILE A 57 19.24 13.05 10.69
CA ILE A 57 19.35 12.05 9.62
C ILE A 57 18.78 12.54 8.28
N PHE A 58 18.27 13.77 8.22
CA PHE A 58 17.64 14.37 7.05
C PHE A 58 18.64 15.12 6.13
N TRP A 59 19.79 14.50 5.87
CA TRP A 59 20.81 14.97 4.93
C TRP A 59 21.08 13.92 3.85
N GLY A 60 21.83 14.29 2.82
CA GLY A 60 22.06 13.46 1.62
C GLY A 60 21.24 13.95 0.42
N GLN A 61 20.95 13.05 -0.52
CA GLN A 61 20.15 13.35 -1.71
C GLN A 61 18.68 13.59 -1.32
N LYS A 62 18.18 14.80 -1.59
CA LYS A 62 16.79 15.20 -1.29
C LYS A 62 16.11 15.68 -2.56
N THR A 63 14.82 15.36 -2.67
CA THR A 63 13.95 15.96 -3.69
C THR A 63 13.24 17.17 -3.10
N ALA A 64 12.83 18.11 -3.95
CA ALA A 64 12.00 19.23 -3.53
C ALA A 64 10.68 18.77 -2.87
N MET A 65 10.19 17.57 -3.20
CA MET A 65 9.03 16.98 -2.54
C MET A 65 9.34 16.52 -1.12
N ALA A 66 10.48 15.84 -0.91
CA ALA A 66 10.90 15.41 0.42
C ALA A 66 11.07 16.60 1.38
N GLU A 67 11.63 17.71 0.91
CA GLU A 67 11.76 18.94 1.71
C GLU A 67 10.39 19.55 2.06
N LYS A 68 9.43 19.56 1.12
CA LYS A 68 8.06 20.00 1.40
C LYS A 68 7.37 19.11 2.44
N VAL A 69 7.57 17.79 2.38
CA VAL A 69 7.02 16.87 3.39
C VAL A 69 7.65 17.14 4.75
N HIS A 70 8.97 17.26 4.81
CA HIS A 70 9.70 17.58 6.04
C HIS A 70 9.19 18.86 6.72
N GLN A 71 8.86 19.88 5.95
CA GLN A 71 8.35 21.15 6.48
C GLN A 71 6.87 21.08 6.93
N ARG A 72 6.07 20.15 6.40
CA ARG A 72 4.60 20.20 6.50
C ARG A 72 3.95 18.89 6.96
N TRP A 73 4.71 17.88 7.35
CA TRP A 73 4.17 16.55 7.71
C TRP A 73 3.16 16.58 8.86
N GLN A 74 3.18 17.62 9.69
CA GLN A 74 2.22 17.84 10.77
C GLN A 74 0.88 18.44 10.30
N ASP A 75 0.78 18.93 9.06
CA ASP A 75 -0.43 19.56 8.52
C ASP A 75 -1.51 18.50 8.21
N ASP A 76 -2.74 18.77 8.63
CA ASP A 76 -3.90 17.91 8.31
C ASP A 76 -4.20 17.88 6.80
N GLU A 77 -3.95 18.98 6.10
CA GLU A 77 -4.10 19.06 4.64
C GLU A 77 -3.13 18.12 3.93
N LEU A 78 -1.85 18.09 4.33
CA LEU A 78 -0.87 17.17 3.72
C LEU A 78 -1.14 15.73 4.13
N PHE A 79 -1.61 15.49 5.36
CA PHE A 79 -2.03 14.16 5.81
C PHE A 79 -3.16 13.61 4.93
N GLY A 80 -4.22 14.39 4.70
CA GLY A 80 -5.33 13.98 3.85
C GLY A 80 -4.96 13.89 2.36
N TYR A 81 -4.14 14.81 1.86
CA TYR A 81 -3.65 14.82 0.48
C TYR A 81 -2.93 13.52 0.08
N GLN A 82 -2.15 12.94 1.00
CA GLN A 82 -1.39 11.71 0.76
C GLN A 82 -2.28 10.50 0.43
N PHE A 83 -3.54 10.47 0.86
CA PHE A 83 -4.47 9.39 0.52
C PHE A 83 -4.97 9.46 -0.93
N LEU A 84 -4.90 10.63 -1.56
CA LEU A 84 -5.27 10.82 -2.97
C LEU A 84 -4.06 10.74 -3.89
N ASN A 85 -2.94 11.35 -3.47
CA ASN A 85 -1.82 11.70 -4.35
C ASN A 85 -0.45 11.38 -3.74
N GLY A 86 -0.42 10.66 -2.61
CA GLY A 86 0.82 10.20 -1.99
C GLY A 86 1.34 8.91 -2.63
N ALA A 87 2.24 8.23 -1.92
CA ALA A 87 2.78 6.95 -2.35
C ALA A 87 1.71 5.83 -2.41
N ASN A 88 0.68 5.91 -1.58
CA ASN A 88 -0.39 4.91 -1.54
C ASN A 88 -1.79 5.50 -1.82
N PRO A 89 -2.16 5.71 -3.09
CA PRO A 89 -3.48 6.19 -3.47
C PRO A 89 -4.53 5.06 -3.58
N MET A 90 -4.21 3.85 -3.12
CA MET A 90 -5.00 2.64 -3.38
C MET A 90 -6.05 2.33 -2.30
N LEU A 91 -5.91 2.90 -1.10
CA LEU A 91 -6.75 2.52 0.05
C LEU A 91 -8.03 3.35 0.18
N LEU A 92 -7.95 4.65 -0.14
CA LEU A 92 -9.04 5.59 0.07
C LEU A 92 -10.28 5.21 -0.76
N ARG A 93 -11.45 5.32 -0.15
CA ARG A 93 -12.74 5.14 -0.82
C ARG A 93 -13.77 6.16 -0.34
N ARG A 94 -14.75 6.46 -1.19
CA ARG A 94 -15.92 7.25 -0.82
C ARG A 94 -16.81 6.42 0.11
N SER A 95 -17.21 7.00 1.23
CA SER A 95 -18.07 6.35 2.20
C SER A 95 -19.54 6.56 1.81
N THR A 96 -20.29 5.46 1.66
CA THR A 96 -21.74 5.48 1.41
C THR A 96 -22.55 5.41 2.70
N SER A 97 -21.94 4.88 3.76
CA SER A 97 -22.45 4.75 5.13
C SER A 97 -21.28 4.65 6.10
N LEU A 98 -21.47 5.04 7.35
CA LEU A 98 -20.41 4.89 8.36
C LEU A 98 -19.97 3.43 8.51
N PRO A 99 -18.65 3.13 8.57
CA PRO A 99 -18.15 1.79 8.80
C PRO A 99 -18.69 1.19 10.11
N SER A 100 -19.08 -0.08 10.09
CA SER A 100 -19.64 -0.77 11.26
C SER A 100 -18.70 -0.80 12.46
N ARG A 101 -17.37 -0.78 12.21
CA ARG A 101 -16.34 -0.75 13.25
C ARG A 101 -16.12 0.63 13.88
N LEU A 102 -16.73 1.68 13.32
CA LEU A 102 -16.75 3.03 13.90
C LEU A 102 -17.84 3.10 14.97
N VAL A 103 -17.51 2.67 16.18
CA VAL A 103 -18.46 2.65 17.29
C VAL A 103 -18.45 4.00 18.00
N LEU A 104 -19.56 4.73 17.87
CA LEU A 104 -19.77 5.96 18.62
C LEU A 104 -20.13 5.62 20.08
N PRO A 105 -19.44 6.18 21.08
CA PRO A 105 -19.82 6.07 22.49
C PRO A 105 -21.30 6.39 22.74
N SER A 106 -22.00 5.47 23.41
CA SER A 106 -23.41 5.60 23.79
C SER A 106 -23.62 6.73 24.81
N GLY A 107 -24.67 7.55 24.63
CA GLY A 107 -25.00 8.69 25.52
C GLY A 107 -25.16 10.05 24.82
N MET A 108 -25.22 10.08 23.49
CA MET A 108 -25.38 11.32 22.71
C MET A 108 -26.82 11.81 22.56
N GLU A 109 -27.82 11.03 22.99
CA GLU A 109 -29.23 11.39 22.91
C GLU A 109 -29.87 11.74 24.28
N GLU A 110 -29.28 11.34 25.42
CA GLU A 110 -29.76 11.70 26.76
C GLU A 110 -28.60 12.01 27.72
N LEU A 111 -28.38 13.30 28.01
CA LEU A 111 -27.39 13.75 28.98
C LEU A 111 -28.02 13.89 30.38
N GLN A 112 -27.76 12.92 31.28
CA GLN A 112 -27.85 13.18 32.74
C GLN A 112 -26.49 13.65 33.31
N PRO A 113 -26.48 14.52 34.35
CA PRO A 113 -25.26 15.17 34.85
C PRO A 113 -24.23 14.27 35.57
N SER A 114 -24.55 13.00 35.85
CA SER A 114 -23.82 12.17 36.81
C SER A 114 -22.53 11.51 36.27
N TRP A 115 -22.29 11.46 34.95
CA TRP A 115 -21.17 10.71 34.37
C TRP A 115 -19.84 11.50 34.31
N ARG A 116 -19.82 12.79 34.66
CA ARG A 116 -18.65 13.68 34.56
C ARG A 116 -17.42 13.31 35.40
N LYS A 117 -17.49 12.32 36.28
CA LYS A 117 -16.43 12.05 37.27
C LYS A 117 -15.38 11.00 36.88
N ASN A 118 -15.63 10.15 35.88
CA ASN A 118 -14.72 9.01 35.58
C ASN A 118 -14.17 8.94 34.15
N CYS A 119 -14.62 9.78 33.20
CA CYS A 119 -14.03 9.85 31.85
C CYS A 119 -13.09 11.06 31.76
N ARG A 120 -11.78 10.80 31.68
CA ARG A 120 -10.72 11.82 31.52
C ARG A 120 -10.64 12.45 30.11
N TYR A 121 -11.55 12.08 29.21
CA TYR A 121 -11.67 12.63 27.86
C TYR A 121 -13.03 13.33 27.73
N SER A 122 -13.01 14.61 27.34
CA SER A 122 -14.22 15.42 27.14
C SER A 122 -15.07 14.80 26.02
N LEU A 123 -16.38 14.61 26.24
CA LEU A 123 -17.31 14.14 25.21
C LEU A 123 -17.78 15.26 24.25
N GLN A 124 -17.43 16.52 24.52
CA GLN A 124 -17.82 17.66 23.65
C GLN A 124 -17.31 17.53 22.21
N PRO A 125 -16.03 17.15 21.95
CA PRO A 125 -15.52 16.94 20.60
C PRO A 125 -16.29 15.86 19.82
N LEU A 126 -16.72 14.79 20.50
CA LEU A 126 -17.49 13.71 19.87
C LEU A 126 -18.90 14.15 19.46
N MET A 127 -19.53 15.00 20.27
CA MET A 127 -20.83 15.61 19.95
C MET A 127 -20.75 16.49 18.70
N VAL A 128 -19.67 17.27 18.59
CA VAL A 128 -19.35 18.03 17.37
C VAL A 128 -19.09 17.09 16.19
N PHE A 129 -18.42 15.95 16.38
CA PHE A 129 -18.22 14.96 15.32
C PHE A 129 -19.55 14.38 14.79
N SER A 130 -20.44 13.91 15.66
CA SER A 130 -21.74 13.36 15.23
C SER A 130 -22.60 14.40 14.51
N LEU A 131 -22.60 15.66 14.99
CA LEU A 131 -23.27 16.78 14.32
C LEU A 131 -22.61 17.12 12.98
N SER A 132 -21.28 17.12 12.92
CA SER A 132 -20.51 17.35 11.69
C SER A 132 -20.84 16.28 10.66
N VAL A 133 -20.85 14.99 11.02
CA VAL A 133 -21.22 13.90 10.12
C VAL A 133 -22.66 14.02 9.62
N ARG A 134 -23.61 14.42 10.47
CA ARG A 134 -25.00 14.69 10.04
C ARG A 134 -25.12 15.89 9.08
N GLY A 135 -24.20 16.85 9.16
CA GLY A 135 -24.13 18.04 8.29
C GLY A 135 -23.18 17.92 7.10
N VAL A 136 -22.53 16.77 6.88
CA VAL A 136 -21.65 16.53 5.73
C VAL A 136 -22.50 16.37 4.47
N GLU A 137 -22.16 17.12 3.42
CA GLU A 137 -22.85 17.02 2.12
C GLU A 137 -22.75 15.58 1.60
N LYS A 138 -23.88 15.07 1.10
CA LYS A 138 -23.98 13.71 0.58
C LYS A 138 -22.89 13.46 -0.47
N GLY A 139 -22.04 12.47 -0.22
CA GLY A 139 -20.96 12.08 -1.14
C GLY A 139 -19.61 12.78 -0.91
N SER A 140 -19.47 13.63 0.13
CA SER A 140 -18.20 14.27 0.49
C SER A 140 -17.42 13.54 1.59
N LEU A 141 -17.94 12.42 2.11
CA LEU A 141 -17.28 11.60 3.13
C LEU A 141 -16.43 10.49 2.48
N PHE A 142 -15.24 10.28 3.01
CA PHE A 142 -14.29 9.26 2.59
C PHE A 142 -13.74 8.50 3.80
N GLU A 143 -13.24 7.30 3.55
CA GLU A 143 -12.66 6.44 4.56
C GLU A 143 -11.39 5.74 4.04
N ALA A 144 -10.44 5.54 4.95
CA ALA A 144 -9.28 4.69 4.76
C ALA A 144 -9.23 3.69 5.93
N ASP A 145 -9.48 2.42 5.62
CA ASP A 145 -9.61 1.35 6.61
C ASP A 145 -8.44 0.37 6.51
N PHE A 146 -7.60 0.35 7.54
CA PHE A 146 -6.43 -0.50 7.66
C PHE A 146 -6.72 -1.82 8.40
N ILE A 147 -7.99 -2.28 8.39
CA ILE A 147 -8.43 -3.53 9.04
C ILE A 147 -7.57 -4.75 8.69
N LEU A 148 -6.91 -4.76 7.52
CA LEU A 148 -6.03 -5.86 7.10
C LEU A 148 -4.88 -6.14 8.09
N LEU A 149 -4.46 -5.12 8.84
CA LEU A 149 -3.42 -5.21 9.87
C LEU A 149 -3.91 -5.79 11.21
N ASP A 150 -5.22 -5.95 11.40
CA ASP A 150 -5.78 -6.38 12.69
C ASP A 150 -5.31 -7.79 13.06
N GLY A 151 -4.72 -7.95 14.24
CA GLY A 151 -4.17 -9.23 14.69
C GLY A 151 -3.00 -9.77 13.85
N ILE A 152 -2.34 -8.95 13.02
CA ILE A 152 -1.04 -9.32 12.44
C ILE A 152 0.00 -9.34 13.56
N GLN A 153 0.85 -10.37 13.57
CA GLN A 153 1.94 -10.47 14.53
C GLN A 153 2.98 -9.37 14.30
N ALA A 154 3.27 -8.61 15.36
CA ALA A 154 4.30 -7.58 15.34
C ALA A 154 5.70 -8.18 15.61
N ASN A 155 6.71 -7.56 15.00
CA ASN A 155 8.10 -7.97 15.05
C ASN A 155 8.73 -7.78 16.45
N VAL A 156 9.87 -8.42 16.68
CA VAL A 156 10.77 -8.18 17.82
C VAL A 156 12.15 -7.83 17.27
N ILE A 157 12.55 -6.57 17.41
CA ILE A 157 13.83 -6.08 16.88
C ILE A 157 14.79 -5.90 18.04
N GLN A 158 15.92 -6.62 18.02
CA GLN A 158 16.94 -6.57 19.09
C GLN A 158 16.36 -6.81 20.49
N GLY A 159 15.42 -7.76 20.61
CA GLY A 159 14.74 -8.08 21.87
C GLY A 159 13.65 -7.07 22.28
N GLN A 160 13.40 -6.02 21.50
CA GLN A 160 12.37 -5.02 21.76
C GLN A 160 11.11 -5.29 20.94
N GLN A 161 9.97 -5.39 21.63
CA GLN A 161 8.66 -5.59 21.01
C GLN A 161 8.32 -4.37 20.13
N GLN A 162 7.99 -4.63 18.87
CA GLN A 162 7.40 -3.65 17.96
C GLN A 162 5.88 -3.73 18.02
N TYR A 163 5.19 -2.72 17.49
CA TYR A 163 3.74 -2.61 17.63
C TYR A 163 3.09 -2.26 16.29
N LEU A 164 1.85 -2.68 16.14
CA LEU A 164 1.03 -2.46 14.95
C LEU A 164 -0.32 -1.86 15.36
N ALA A 165 -0.91 -1.12 14.44
CA ALA A 165 -2.28 -0.64 14.54
C ALA A 165 -3.05 -0.99 13.28
N ALA A 166 -4.37 -1.10 13.41
CA ALA A 166 -5.28 -1.29 12.29
C ALA A 166 -6.26 -0.11 12.23
N PRO A 167 -5.79 1.12 11.96
CA PRO A 167 -6.62 2.30 12.10
C PRO A 167 -7.77 2.37 11.09
N LEU A 168 -8.81 3.10 11.47
CA LEU A 168 -9.82 3.63 10.56
C LEU A 168 -9.72 5.16 10.58
N VAL A 169 -9.63 5.76 9.40
CA VAL A 169 -9.65 7.21 9.24
C VAL A 169 -10.88 7.60 8.46
N MET A 170 -11.67 8.51 8.99
CA MET A 170 -12.71 9.19 8.21
C MET A 170 -12.19 10.55 7.79
N LEU A 171 -12.48 10.95 6.55
CA LEU A 171 -12.06 12.21 5.95
C LEU A 171 -13.23 12.89 5.25
N LYS A 172 -13.23 14.22 5.24
CA LYS A 172 -14.21 15.04 4.53
C LYS A 172 -13.52 15.78 3.39
N MET A 173 -14.13 15.72 2.20
CA MET A 173 -13.76 16.57 1.08
C MET A 173 -14.45 17.93 1.23
N GLU A 174 -13.68 19.00 1.24
CA GLU A 174 -14.19 20.36 1.18
C GLU A 174 -14.53 20.79 -0.26
N PRO A 175 -15.38 21.82 -0.45
CA PRO A 175 -15.64 22.40 -1.77
C PRO A 175 -14.37 22.91 -2.48
N SER A 176 -13.34 23.26 -1.71
CA SER A 176 -12.01 23.64 -2.21
C SER A 176 -11.25 22.49 -2.89
N GLY A 177 -11.71 21.25 -2.74
CA GLY A 177 -11.03 20.03 -3.18
C GLY A 177 -10.03 19.47 -2.16
N LYS A 178 -9.89 20.09 -0.99
CA LYS A 178 -9.04 19.58 0.11
C LYS A 178 -9.73 18.42 0.81
N LEU A 179 -8.97 17.36 1.06
CA LEU A 179 -9.42 16.21 1.85
C LEU A 179 -8.86 16.35 3.26
N LEU A 180 -9.71 16.48 4.27
CA LEU A 180 -9.30 16.72 5.65
C LEU A 180 -9.71 15.56 6.57
N PRO A 181 -8.82 15.07 7.45
CA PRO A 181 -9.17 14.07 8.44
C PRO A 181 -10.18 14.63 9.46
N ILE A 182 -11.21 13.85 9.79
CA ILE A 182 -12.23 14.24 10.77
C ILE A 182 -12.19 13.40 12.04
N VAL A 183 -11.80 12.12 11.94
CA VAL A 183 -11.61 11.23 13.09
C VAL A 183 -10.64 10.11 12.75
N ILE A 184 -9.87 9.68 13.74
CA ILE A 184 -9.02 8.49 13.68
C ILE A 184 -9.41 7.55 14.83
N GLN A 185 -9.72 6.31 14.48
CA GLN A 185 -9.83 5.21 15.42
C GLN A 185 -8.61 4.30 15.25
N ILE A 186 -7.73 4.19 16.25
CA ILE A 186 -6.44 3.49 16.08
C ILE A 186 -6.60 1.96 16.01
N GLN A 187 -7.54 1.39 16.76
CA GLN A 187 -7.76 -0.07 16.85
C GLN A 187 -9.23 -0.42 16.59
N PRO A 188 -9.54 -1.59 16.04
CA PRO A 188 -10.92 -2.06 15.95
C PRO A 188 -11.52 -2.32 17.34
N PRO A 189 -12.85 -2.29 17.47
CA PRO A 189 -13.52 -2.76 18.68
C PRO A 189 -13.13 -4.20 19.00
N SER A 190 -12.92 -4.48 20.28
CA SER A 190 -12.59 -5.82 20.76
C SER A 190 -13.36 -6.14 22.05
N PRO A 191 -13.42 -7.41 22.49
CA PRO A 191 -14.06 -7.75 23.76
C PRO A 191 -13.49 -6.99 24.98
N SER A 192 -12.20 -6.65 24.95
CA SER A 192 -11.54 -5.88 26.01
C SER A 192 -11.71 -4.36 25.85
N CYS A 193 -11.99 -3.88 24.64
CA CYS A 193 -12.26 -2.47 24.35
C CYS A 193 -13.40 -2.34 23.30
N PRO A 194 -14.67 -2.48 23.73
CA PRO A 194 -15.82 -2.45 22.80
C PRO A 194 -16.04 -1.10 22.13
N THR A 195 -15.56 -0.02 22.77
CA THR A 195 -15.64 1.36 22.27
C THR A 195 -14.24 1.98 22.29
N PRO A 196 -13.40 1.71 21.28
CA PRO A 196 -12.06 2.28 21.20
C PRO A 196 -12.12 3.81 21.21
N PRO A 197 -11.12 4.49 21.80
CA PRO A 197 -11.03 5.95 21.74
C PRO A 197 -11.00 6.45 20.30
N LEU A 198 -11.75 7.52 20.05
CA LEU A 198 -11.76 8.25 18.80
C LEU A 198 -10.93 9.52 18.98
N PHE A 199 -9.93 9.71 18.13
CA PHE A 199 -9.06 10.88 18.13
C PHE A 199 -9.59 11.89 17.10
N LEU A 200 -9.61 13.16 17.48
CA LEU A 200 -10.15 14.25 16.69
C LEU A 200 -9.09 15.34 16.50
N PRO A 201 -9.18 16.15 15.42
CA PRO A 201 -8.28 17.29 15.22
C PRO A 201 -8.29 18.32 16.36
N SER A 202 -9.34 18.34 17.17
CA SER A 202 -9.50 19.23 18.34
C SER A 202 -8.90 18.67 19.64
N ASP A 203 -8.38 17.44 19.64
CA ASP A 203 -7.65 16.87 20.77
C ASP A 203 -6.31 17.60 21.00
N PRO A 204 -5.66 17.42 22.17
CA PRO A 204 -4.34 17.99 22.41
C PRO A 204 -3.37 17.71 21.26
N PRO A 205 -2.55 18.69 20.82
CA PRO A 205 -1.78 18.59 19.56
C PRO A 205 -0.94 17.31 19.43
N LEU A 206 -0.27 16.88 20.51
CA LEU A 206 0.53 15.66 20.50
C LEU A 206 -0.31 14.37 20.44
N ALA A 207 -1.52 14.37 20.99
CA ALA A 207 -2.42 13.22 20.90
C ALA A 207 -2.93 13.04 19.45
N TRP A 208 -3.33 14.13 18.81
CA TRP A 208 -3.73 14.12 17.40
C TRP A 208 -2.56 13.75 16.47
N LEU A 209 -1.39 14.34 16.71
CA LEU A 209 -0.18 14.02 15.94
C LEU A 209 0.19 12.54 16.08
N LEU A 210 0.13 11.98 17.29
CA LEU A 210 0.39 10.56 17.53
C LEU A 210 -0.60 9.66 16.77
N ALA A 211 -1.90 10.00 16.77
CA ALA A 211 -2.90 9.26 16.02
C ALA A 211 -2.60 9.26 14.51
N LYS A 212 -2.23 10.42 13.95
CA LYS A 212 -1.80 10.52 12.55
C LYS A 212 -0.53 9.72 12.26
N THR A 213 0.45 9.72 13.16
CA THR A 213 1.69 8.94 13.02
C THR A 213 1.40 7.44 12.98
N TRP A 214 0.48 6.93 13.81
CA TRP A 214 0.03 5.53 13.74
C TRP A 214 -0.61 5.19 12.40
N VAL A 215 -1.37 6.11 11.82
CA VAL A 215 -1.92 5.95 10.47
C VAL A 215 -0.81 5.91 9.42
N ARG A 216 0.15 6.84 9.44
CA ARG A 216 1.26 6.84 8.47
C ARG A 216 2.14 5.59 8.59
N SER A 217 2.35 5.09 9.80
CA SER A 217 3.03 3.82 10.04
C SER A 217 2.24 2.64 9.44
N SER A 218 0.93 2.59 9.68
CA SER A 218 0.06 1.55 9.11
C SER A 218 0.01 1.61 7.58
N ASP A 219 -0.03 2.82 7.02
CA ASP A 219 -0.01 3.06 5.58
C ASP A 219 1.28 2.61 4.93
N PHE A 220 2.43 2.89 5.55
CA PHE A 220 3.71 2.38 5.07
C PHE A 220 3.70 0.85 4.96
N LEU A 221 3.18 0.14 5.98
CA LEU A 221 3.18 -1.31 6.00
C LEU A 221 2.25 -1.92 4.94
N VAL A 222 1.04 -1.36 4.78
CA VAL A 222 0.09 -1.80 3.76
C VAL A 222 0.58 -1.45 2.36
N HIS A 223 1.07 -0.23 2.15
CA HIS A 223 1.67 0.20 0.89
C HIS A 223 2.75 -0.77 0.43
N GLU A 224 3.78 -0.96 1.25
CA GLU A 224 4.94 -1.73 0.85
C GLU A 224 4.62 -3.22 0.70
N THR A 225 3.75 -3.77 1.55
CA THR A 225 3.47 -5.21 1.56
C THR A 225 2.41 -5.61 0.52
N GLN A 226 1.29 -4.90 0.47
CA GLN A 226 0.18 -5.23 -0.43
C GLN A 226 0.36 -4.55 -1.78
N TYR A 227 0.35 -3.22 -1.81
CA TYR A 227 0.23 -2.51 -3.08
C TYR A 227 1.53 -2.49 -3.90
N HIS A 228 2.68 -2.51 -3.23
CA HIS A 228 3.98 -2.55 -3.89
C HIS A 228 4.47 -3.99 -4.08
N LEU A 229 4.78 -4.71 -3.00
CA LEU A 229 5.38 -6.03 -3.10
C LEU A 229 4.43 -7.08 -3.72
N LEU A 230 3.21 -7.23 -3.19
CA LEU A 230 2.28 -8.24 -3.71
C LEU A 230 1.73 -7.86 -5.10
N ASN A 231 1.12 -6.69 -5.22
CA ASN A 231 0.35 -6.31 -6.40
C ASN A 231 1.23 -5.96 -7.61
N ILE A 232 2.41 -5.38 -7.41
CA ILE A 232 3.33 -5.06 -8.53
C ILE A 232 4.33 -6.20 -8.71
N HIS A 233 5.14 -6.47 -7.69
CA HIS A 233 6.26 -7.39 -7.84
C HIS A 233 5.80 -8.85 -7.98
N MET A 234 5.06 -9.39 -7.01
CA MET A 234 4.72 -10.83 -7.01
C MET A 234 3.75 -11.18 -8.15
N LEU A 235 2.73 -10.36 -8.39
CA LEU A 235 1.82 -10.60 -9.52
C LEU A 235 2.50 -10.38 -10.87
N GLY A 236 3.35 -9.36 -11.01
CA GLY A 236 4.15 -9.15 -12.21
C GLY A 236 5.05 -10.34 -12.54
N GLU A 237 5.59 -11.03 -11.53
CA GLU A 237 6.36 -12.25 -11.73
C GLU A 237 5.50 -13.45 -12.13
N VAL A 238 4.27 -13.58 -11.61
CA VAL A 238 3.32 -14.60 -12.08
C VAL A 238 3.07 -14.43 -13.57
N ILE A 239 2.76 -13.22 -14.02
CA ILE A 239 2.53 -12.89 -15.44
C ILE A 239 3.78 -13.18 -16.27
N ALA A 240 4.96 -12.80 -15.77
CA ALA A 240 6.22 -13.05 -16.45
C ALA A 240 6.50 -14.56 -16.61
N VAL A 241 6.33 -15.35 -15.55
CA VAL A 241 6.52 -16.80 -15.60
C VAL A 241 5.50 -17.46 -16.53
N ALA A 242 4.22 -17.05 -16.46
CA ALA A 242 3.17 -17.57 -17.34
C ALA A 242 3.49 -17.25 -18.81
N THR A 243 3.84 -16.00 -19.13
CA THR A 243 4.25 -15.57 -20.47
C THR A 243 5.38 -16.43 -21.01
N MET A 244 6.43 -16.64 -20.21
CA MET A 244 7.61 -17.43 -20.63
C MET A 244 7.34 -18.92 -20.77
N ARG A 245 6.34 -19.47 -20.07
CA ARG A 245 6.02 -20.91 -20.08
C ARG A 245 4.98 -21.30 -21.11
N CYS A 246 4.04 -20.40 -21.41
CA CYS A 246 2.85 -20.71 -22.17
C CYS A 246 2.87 -20.10 -23.58
N LEU A 247 3.65 -19.04 -23.81
CA LEU A 247 3.68 -18.36 -25.11
C LEU A 247 5.04 -18.53 -25.80
N PRO A 248 5.10 -19.08 -27.02
CA PRO A 248 6.35 -19.21 -27.76
C PRO A 248 6.86 -17.84 -28.21
N GLY A 249 8.18 -17.72 -28.42
CA GLY A 249 8.83 -16.45 -28.76
C GLY A 249 8.36 -15.77 -30.07
N LEU A 250 7.69 -16.54 -30.94
CA LEU A 250 7.08 -16.02 -32.17
C LEU A 250 5.65 -15.50 -31.96
N HIS A 251 4.98 -15.86 -30.86
CA HIS A 251 3.60 -15.49 -30.57
C HIS A 251 3.45 -13.96 -30.47
N PRO A 252 2.41 -13.35 -31.07
CA PRO A 252 2.23 -11.89 -31.05
C PRO A 252 2.09 -11.34 -29.62
N VAL A 253 1.33 -12.03 -28.76
CA VAL A 253 1.18 -11.64 -27.34
C VAL A 253 2.49 -11.79 -26.55
N PHE A 254 3.33 -12.79 -26.86
CA PHE A 254 4.67 -12.86 -26.25
C PHE A 254 5.50 -11.63 -26.59
N LYS A 255 5.53 -11.24 -27.88
CA LYS A 255 6.27 -10.06 -28.34
C LYS A 255 5.76 -8.76 -27.73
N LEU A 256 4.45 -8.68 -27.49
CA LEU A 256 3.82 -7.56 -26.80
C LEU A 256 4.24 -7.49 -25.32
N LEU A 257 4.22 -8.61 -24.60
CA LEU A 257 4.43 -8.65 -23.15
C LEU A 257 5.91 -8.67 -22.72
N ILE A 258 6.80 -9.30 -23.50
CA ILE A 258 8.19 -9.55 -23.09
C ILE A 258 8.99 -8.29 -22.68
N PRO A 259 8.79 -7.08 -23.27
CA PRO A 259 9.50 -5.89 -22.81
C PRO A 259 9.05 -5.47 -21.39
N HIS A 260 7.81 -5.77 -21.01
CA HIS A 260 7.20 -5.39 -19.73
C HIS A 260 7.55 -6.34 -18.57
N THR A 261 8.15 -7.49 -18.87
CA THR A 261 8.59 -8.47 -17.86
C THR A 261 10.09 -8.38 -17.57
N ARG A 262 10.79 -7.42 -18.19
CA ARG A 262 12.23 -7.29 -18.13
C ARG A 262 12.71 -7.10 -16.69
N TYR A 263 13.60 -8.00 -16.26
CA TYR A 263 14.22 -8.05 -14.95
C TYR A 263 13.32 -8.31 -13.73
N THR A 264 12.01 -8.53 -13.92
CA THR A 264 11.07 -8.80 -12.83
C THR A 264 11.51 -10.00 -11.99
N MET A 265 11.95 -11.08 -12.64
CA MET A 265 12.41 -12.29 -11.94
C MET A 265 13.72 -12.07 -11.16
N ASP A 266 14.65 -11.26 -11.66
CA ASP A 266 15.91 -10.94 -10.97
C ASP A 266 15.64 -10.12 -9.70
N ILE A 267 14.93 -8.99 -9.83
CA ILE A 267 14.68 -8.10 -8.69
C ILE A 267 13.85 -8.80 -7.59
N ASN A 268 12.87 -9.63 -7.98
CA ASN A 268 12.09 -10.39 -7.01
C ASN A 268 12.90 -11.49 -6.33
N THR A 269 13.84 -12.13 -7.04
CA THR A 269 14.75 -13.11 -6.44
C THR A 269 15.71 -12.42 -5.46
N ARG A 270 16.15 -11.18 -5.73
CA ARG A 270 16.89 -10.38 -4.74
C ARG A 270 16.03 -10.04 -3.53
N ALA A 271 14.80 -9.59 -3.74
CA ALA A 271 13.88 -9.26 -2.66
C ALA A 271 13.63 -10.46 -1.74
N ARG A 272 13.38 -11.65 -2.30
CA ARG A 272 13.23 -12.89 -1.53
C ARG A 272 14.45 -13.25 -0.68
N ASN A 273 15.65 -12.90 -1.13
CA ASN A 273 16.90 -13.26 -0.47
C ASN A 273 17.43 -12.20 0.51
N GLN A 274 17.04 -10.93 0.33
CA GLN A 274 17.64 -9.80 1.06
C GLN A 274 16.61 -8.93 1.78
N LEU A 275 15.40 -8.82 1.23
CA LEU A 275 14.37 -7.91 1.74
C LEU A 275 13.40 -8.64 2.69
N ILE A 276 12.78 -9.71 2.21
CA ILE A 276 11.71 -10.46 2.90
C ILE A 276 12.13 -11.85 3.40
N SER A 277 13.41 -12.19 3.28
CA SER A 277 13.99 -13.40 3.87
C SER A 277 14.03 -13.31 5.39
N ASP A 278 14.19 -14.46 6.04
CA ASP A 278 14.57 -14.53 7.45
C ASP A 278 15.87 -13.74 7.67
N GLY A 279 15.83 -12.78 8.60
CA GLY A 279 16.95 -11.85 8.85
C GLY A 279 17.17 -10.80 7.76
N GLY A 280 16.24 -10.66 6.82
CA GLY A 280 16.20 -9.61 5.81
C GLY A 280 15.88 -8.22 6.37
N ILE A 281 15.68 -7.24 5.48
CA ILE A 281 15.40 -5.85 5.87
C ILE A 281 14.10 -5.73 6.67
N PHE A 282 13.05 -6.47 6.30
CA PHE A 282 11.78 -6.44 7.03
C PHE A 282 11.98 -6.85 8.49
N ASP A 283 12.69 -7.94 8.74
CA ASP A 283 12.98 -8.43 10.09
C ASP A 283 13.85 -7.47 10.91
N LYS A 284 14.73 -6.71 10.24
CA LYS A 284 15.66 -5.79 10.89
C LYS A 284 15.07 -4.44 11.26
N GLY A 285 14.05 -3.97 10.54
CA GLY A 285 13.58 -2.58 10.68
C GLY A 285 12.08 -2.36 10.61
N TRP A 286 11.27 -3.35 10.23
CA TRP A 286 9.84 -3.17 10.01
C TRP A 286 9.04 -3.86 11.11
N SER A 287 7.95 -3.23 11.54
CA SER A 287 7.09 -3.78 12.60
C SER A 287 6.31 -5.02 12.16
N THR A 288 6.21 -5.31 10.86
CA THR A 288 5.66 -6.57 10.31
C THR A 288 6.74 -7.62 10.00
N GLY A 289 8.02 -7.35 10.28
CA GLY A 289 9.07 -8.37 10.22
C GLY A 289 8.79 -9.56 11.16
N GLY A 290 9.57 -10.63 11.03
CA GLY A 290 9.40 -11.85 11.84
C GLY A 290 8.18 -12.69 11.45
N GLY A 291 7.72 -12.56 10.21
CA GLY A 291 6.61 -13.35 9.64
C GLY A 291 5.25 -12.65 9.56
N GLY A 292 5.05 -11.51 10.24
CA GLY A 292 3.81 -10.73 10.16
C GLY A 292 3.48 -10.26 8.73
N HIS A 293 4.50 -9.89 7.96
CA HIS A 293 4.40 -9.49 6.56
C HIS A 293 3.91 -10.64 5.65
N VAL A 294 4.28 -11.88 5.95
CA VAL A 294 3.77 -13.06 5.23
C VAL A 294 2.28 -13.28 5.54
N GLN A 295 1.86 -13.09 6.80
CA GLN A 295 0.44 -13.14 7.17
C GLN A 295 -0.35 -12.05 6.46
N LEU A 296 0.19 -10.83 6.41
CA LEU A 296 -0.40 -9.69 5.72
C LEU A 296 -0.56 -9.95 4.22
N MET A 297 0.50 -10.42 3.53
CA MET A 297 0.44 -10.79 2.11
C MET A 297 -0.60 -11.89 1.84
N ARG A 298 -0.70 -12.91 2.70
CA ARG A 298 -1.70 -13.98 2.55
C ARG A 298 -3.13 -13.45 2.62
N ARG A 299 -3.41 -12.55 3.56
CA ARG A 299 -4.73 -11.93 3.68
C ARG A 299 -5.04 -11.00 2.50
N ALA A 300 -4.07 -10.17 2.09
CA ALA A 300 -4.20 -9.33 0.91
C ALA A 300 -4.50 -10.15 -0.35
N MET A 301 -3.79 -11.26 -0.55
CA MET A 301 -4.00 -12.16 -1.68
C MET A 301 -5.43 -12.73 -1.70
N ALA A 302 -6.02 -13.03 -0.54
CA ALA A 302 -7.39 -13.53 -0.45
C ALA A 302 -8.46 -12.47 -0.80
N GLN A 303 -8.11 -11.18 -0.75
CA GLN A 303 -9.00 -10.06 -1.10
C GLN A 303 -8.74 -9.54 -2.52
N LEU A 304 -7.78 -10.12 -3.24
CA LEU A 304 -7.35 -9.66 -4.54
C LEU A 304 -8.43 -9.94 -5.60
N THR A 305 -8.77 -8.93 -6.39
CA THR A 305 -9.74 -9.06 -7.49
C THR A 305 -9.15 -8.53 -8.78
N TYR A 306 -9.57 -9.09 -9.92
CA TYR A 306 -9.14 -8.58 -11.23
C TYR A 306 -9.52 -7.10 -11.41
N ARG A 307 -10.73 -6.72 -10.98
CA ARG A 307 -11.20 -5.32 -11.03
C ARG A 307 -10.27 -4.33 -10.32
N SER A 308 -9.63 -4.73 -9.22
CA SER A 308 -8.69 -3.86 -8.49
C SER A 308 -7.41 -3.52 -9.26
N PHE A 309 -7.13 -4.21 -10.38
CA PHE A 309 -6.02 -3.91 -11.28
C PHE A 309 -6.42 -3.11 -12.52
N CYS A 310 -7.72 -2.88 -12.71
CA CYS A 310 -8.23 -2.10 -13.83
C CYS A 310 -8.66 -0.73 -13.30
N PRO A 311 -7.89 0.36 -13.55
CA PRO A 311 -8.18 1.68 -13.01
C PRO A 311 -9.62 2.17 -13.24
N PRO A 312 -10.27 1.97 -14.40
CA PRO A 312 -11.67 2.39 -14.57
C PRO A 312 -12.60 1.72 -13.55
N GLU A 313 -12.46 0.41 -13.35
CA GLU A 313 -13.25 -0.38 -12.41
C GLU A 313 -12.88 -0.09 -10.96
N ASP A 314 -11.59 -0.10 -10.61
CA ASP A 314 -11.12 0.19 -9.25
C ASP A 314 -11.56 1.58 -8.78
N LEU A 315 -11.36 2.61 -9.60
CA LEU A 315 -11.73 3.98 -9.25
C LEU A 315 -13.26 4.17 -9.19
N ALA A 316 -14.02 3.44 -10.00
CA ALA A 316 -15.48 3.41 -9.92
C ALA A 316 -15.95 2.77 -8.60
N ASP A 317 -15.42 1.58 -8.29
CA ASP A 317 -15.76 0.79 -7.10
C ASP A 317 -15.40 1.56 -5.81
N ARG A 318 -14.29 2.30 -5.82
CA ARG A 318 -13.88 3.18 -4.70
C ARG A 318 -14.57 4.55 -4.70
N GLY A 319 -15.34 4.90 -5.72
CA GLY A 319 -16.04 6.19 -5.82
C GLY A 319 -15.10 7.39 -5.98
N LEU A 320 -13.98 7.22 -6.67
CA LEU A 320 -12.98 8.26 -6.90
C LEU A 320 -13.04 8.92 -8.29
N LEU A 321 -13.92 8.43 -9.17
CA LEU A 321 -14.14 9.04 -10.48
C LEU A 321 -14.65 10.49 -10.35
N GLY A 322 -14.11 11.37 -11.20
CA GLY A 322 -14.54 12.76 -11.33
C GLY A 322 -14.13 13.69 -10.19
N ILE A 323 -13.31 13.24 -9.23
CA ILE A 323 -12.80 14.10 -8.15
C ILE A 323 -11.66 14.98 -8.70
N PRO A 324 -11.78 16.32 -8.73
CA PRO A 324 -10.76 17.17 -9.33
C PRO A 324 -9.39 17.08 -8.65
N SER A 325 -9.35 16.89 -7.33
CA SER A 325 -8.11 16.81 -6.54
C SER A 325 -7.45 15.42 -6.54
N ALA A 326 -8.07 14.40 -7.13
CA ALA A 326 -7.55 13.03 -7.22
C ALA A 326 -6.65 12.87 -8.45
N LEU A 327 -5.44 13.44 -8.42
CA LEU A 327 -4.52 13.47 -9.56
C LEU A 327 -4.13 12.06 -10.02
N TYR A 328 -3.91 11.14 -9.08
CA TYR A 328 -3.71 9.72 -9.39
C TYR A 328 -4.83 9.16 -10.27
N ALA A 329 -6.09 9.45 -9.95
CA ALA A 329 -7.22 8.92 -10.70
C ALA A 329 -7.23 9.43 -12.15
N HIS A 330 -6.95 10.72 -12.36
CA HIS A 330 -6.88 11.31 -13.71
C HIS A 330 -5.76 10.69 -14.53
N ASP A 331 -4.56 10.59 -13.97
CA ASP A 331 -3.40 10.10 -14.70
C ASP A 331 -3.48 8.58 -14.93
N ALA A 332 -3.99 7.82 -13.96
CA ALA A 332 -4.21 6.38 -14.10
C ALA A 332 -5.22 6.06 -15.22
N LEU A 333 -6.33 6.79 -15.31
CA LEU A 333 -7.32 6.61 -16.38
C LEU A 333 -6.73 6.95 -17.75
N ARG A 334 -6.01 8.06 -17.87
CA ARG A 334 -5.37 8.48 -19.13
C ARG A 334 -4.34 7.46 -19.61
N LEU A 335 -3.47 7.00 -18.70
CA LEU A 335 -2.47 5.98 -19.01
C LEU A 335 -3.13 4.66 -19.40
N TRP A 336 -4.17 4.24 -18.67
CA TRP A 336 -4.95 3.05 -19.00
C TRP A 336 -5.53 3.13 -20.41
N GLU A 337 -6.18 4.24 -20.78
CA GLU A 337 -6.74 4.43 -22.12
C GLU A 337 -5.69 4.39 -23.23
N ILE A 338 -4.50 4.98 -23.00
CA ILE A 338 -3.38 4.92 -23.96
C ILE A 338 -2.92 3.48 -24.15
N ILE A 339 -2.71 2.75 -23.05
CA ILE A 339 -2.27 1.35 -23.08
C ILE A 339 -3.34 0.48 -23.73
N ALA A 340 -4.62 0.68 -23.40
CA ALA A 340 -5.73 -0.07 -23.96
C ALA A 340 -5.80 0.07 -25.49
N ARG A 341 -5.68 1.30 -26.02
CA ARG A 341 -5.66 1.52 -27.48
C ARG A 341 -4.43 0.88 -28.15
N TYR A 342 -3.28 0.91 -27.50
CA TYR A 342 -2.07 0.24 -28.00
C TYR A 342 -2.27 -1.29 -28.08
N VAL A 343 -2.78 -1.89 -27.00
CA VAL A 343 -3.06 -3.34 -26.93
C VAL A 343 -4.12 -3.73 -27.96
N GLU A 344 -5.24 -3.00 -28.02
CA GLU A 344 -6.31 -3.22 -29.00
C GLU A 344 -5.78 -3.18 -30.43
N GLY A 345 -4.97 -2.17 -30.76
CA GLY A 345 -4.35 -2.04 -32.07
C GLY A 345 -3.48 -3.25 -32.45
N ILE A 346 -2.68 -3.76 -31.51
CA ILE A 346 -1.87 -4.97 -31.74
C ILE A 346 -2.76 -6.21 -31.87
N VAL A 347 -3.74 -6.40 -30.99
CA VAL A 347 -4.64 -7.55 -31.02
C VAL A 347 -5.40 -7.62 -32.34
N HIS A 348 -5.95 -6.50 -32.84
CA HIS A 348 -6.69 -6.47 -34.11
C HIS A 348 -5.84 -6.81 -35.35
N LEU A 349 -4.51 -6.70 -35.28
CA LEU A 349 -3.64 -7.13 -36.38
C LEU A 349 -3.54 -8.66 -36.51
N PHE A 350 -3.79 -9.41 -35.43
CA PHE A 350 -3.59 -10.87 -35.39
C PHE A 350 -4.88 -11.65 -35.09
N TYR A 351 -5.88 -11.03 -34.46
CA TYR A 351 -7.13 -11.66 -34.03
C TYR A 351 -8.32 -10.94 -34.68
N HIS A 352 -8.95 -11.58 -35.67
CA HIS A 352 -10.05 -11.00 -36.46
C HIS A 352 -11.45 -11.52 -36.06
N GLY A 353 -11.52 -12.46 -35.11
CA GLY A 353 -12.77 -13.06 -34.62
C GLY A 353 -12.56 -13.84 -33.32
N ASP A 354 -13.62 -13.94 -32.51
CA ASP A 354 -13.59 -14.57 -31.19
C ASP A 354 -13.29 -16.08 -31.23
N ASP A 355 -13.58 -16.73 -32.35
CA ASP A 355 -13.32 -18.14 -32.62
C ASP A 355 -11.81 -18.45 -32.69
N ILE A 356 -11.02 -17.53 -33.23
CA ILE A 356 -9.55 -17.64 -33.30
C ILE A 356 -8.94 -17.54 -31.90
N VAL A 357 -9.47 -16.68 -31.03
CA VAL A 357 -9.01 -16.51 -29.64
C VAL A 357 -9.28 -17.76 -28.79
N ARG A 358 -10.37 -18.49 -29.07
CA ARG A 358 -10.74 -19.71 -28.34
C ARG A 358 -9.89 -20.92 -28.72
N GLY A 359 -9.23 -20.91 -29.88
CA GLY A 359 -8.34 -21.97 -30.35
C GLY A 359 -6.85 -21.73 -30.11
N ASP A 360 -6.50 -20.60 -29.48
CA ASP A 360 -5.11 -20.16 -29.31
C ASP A 360 -4.48 -20.66 -27.99
N GLU A 361 -3.14 -20.72 -27.96
CA GLU A 361 -2.28 -21.04 -26.81
C GLU A 361 -2.53 -20.07 -25.61
N LEU A 362 -3.21 -18.94 -25.87
CA LEU A 362 -3.76 -18.04 -24.85
C LEU A 362 -4.65 -18.76 -23.80
N GLN A 363 -5.35 -19.84 -24.18
CA GLN A 363 -6.19 -20.60 -23.25
C GLN A 363 -5.38 -21.32 -22.16
N GLU A 364 -4.18 -21.82 -22.49
CA GLU A 364 -3.28 -22.45 -21.51
C GLU A 364 -2.78 -21.41 -20.50
N THR A 365 -2.54 -20.18 -20.94
CA THR A 365 -2.12 -19.06 -20.08
C THR A 365 -3.20 -18.72 -19.04
N GLY A 366 -4.46 -18.56 -19.46
CA GLY A 366 -5.57 -18.25 -18.55
C GLY A 366 -5.94 -19.39 -17.59
N GLN A 367 -5.78 -20.65 -18.00
CA GLN A 367 -6.00 -21.81 -17.13
C GLN A 367 -4.87 -21.98 -16.09
N HIS A 368 -3.63 -21.66 -16.45
CA HIS A 368 -2.49 -21.73 -15.52
C HIS A 368 -2.48 -20.60 -14.48
N GLU A 369 -2.94 -19.41 -14.85
CA GLU A 369 -3.13 -18.30 -13.90
C GLU A 369 -4.29 -18.55 -12.93
N SER A 370 -5.36 -19.21 -13.37
CA SER A 370 -6.56 -19.46 -12.55
C SER A 370 -6.47 -20.68 -11.61
N GLN A 371 -5.64 -21.68 -11.91
CA GLN A 371 -5.64 -22.95 -11.14
C GLN A 371 -4.46 -23.16 -10.19
N GLY A 372 -3.40 -22.36 -10.22
CA GLY A 372 -2.27 -22.47 -9.27
C GLY A 372 -1.54 -23.83 -9.22
N GLN A 373 -1.88 -24.77 -10.11
CA GLN A 373 -1.32 -26.12 -10.19
C GLN A 373 -0.74 -26.34 -11.58
N LEU A 374 0.52 -26.78 -11.63
CA LEU A 374 1.06 -27.33 -12.86
C LEU A 374 1.92 -28.58 -12.66
N ARG A 375 1.46 -29.67 -13.29
CA ARG A 375 2.24 -30.88 -13.60
C ARG A 375 3.29 -30.55 -14.67
N GLY A 376 4.44 -31.23 -14.58
CA GLY A 376 5.60 -31.04 -15.44
C GLY A 376 5.37 -31.33 -16.94
N PRO A 377 6.37 -31.01 -17.78
CA PRO A 377 6.22 -31.01 -19.23
C PRO A 377 5.94 -32.41 -19.78
N ARG A 378 4.98 -32.52 -20.70
CA ARG A 378 4.90 -33.68 -21.60
C ARG A 378 5.90 -33.46 -22.71
N VAL A 379 6.95 -34.27 -22.70
CA VAL A 379 7.87 -34.42 -23.82
C VAL A 379 7.12 -35.24 -24.88
N GLY A 380 6.96 -34.66 -26.07
CA GLY A 380 6.52 -35.33 -27.28
C GLY A 380 7.64 -35.28 -28.31
#